data_AF-A0A139X7A2-F1
#
_entry.id   AF-A0A139X7A2-F1
#
_cell.length_a   1.000
_cell.length_b   1.000
_cell.length_c   1.000
_cell.angle_alpha   90.00
_cell.angle_beta   90.00
_cell.angle_gamma   90.00
#
_symmetry.space_group_name_H-M   'P 1'
#
loop_
_entity.id
_entity.type
_entity.pdbx_description
1 polymer ?
#
loop_
_entity_poly.entity_id
_entity_poly.type
_entity_poly.pdbx_seq_one_letter_code
_entity_poly.pdbx_strand_id
1 'polypeptide(L)'
;MLGKLAELERKLRELSHDQTAIQIIQSFAIDLGNTKQRQIIFGSDGALLRDPIFYQDALEKGLLDEKEEPFNLLQGDIISTDAAYFFGERLEGMKFAIANSTCDLVPHRRQNAILFRIEAITQARYPDAKSIISQLLKFKSTQRMYLPRLNSDSEDVLANCIIFDGVVQISLDDLQMAAREASLSLIGWRIFGSLLRTIMVRAGESEVKLRTALNS
;
A
#
# COMPACT_ATOMS: atom_id res chain seq x y z
N MET A 1 15.65 -9.59 15.61
CA MET A 1 14.89 -9.35 14.36
C MET A 1 13.95 -8.14 14.51
N LEU A 2 13.10 -8.10 15.54
CA LEU A 2 12.26 -6.92 15.87
C LEU A 2 13.05 -5.60 15.99
N GLY A 3 14.24 -5.62 16.58
CA GLY A 3 15.08 -4.42 16.70
C GLY A 3 15.51 -3.79 15.37
N LYS A 4 15.65 -4.59 14.29
CA LYS A 4 15.98 -4.08 12.94
C LYS A 4 14.79 -3.35 12.32
N LEU A 5 13.56 -3.86 12.52
CA LEU A 5 12.34 -3.20 12.07
C LEU A 5 12.09 -1.89 12.84
N ALA A 6 12.27 -1.90 14.16
CA ALA A 6 12.13 -0.69 14.97
C ALA A 6 13.13 0.42 14.54
N GLU A 7 14.36 0.05 14.18
CA GLU A 7 15.33 1.01 13.64
C GLU A 7 14.88 1.57 12.28
N LEU A 8 14.35 0.72 11.39
CA LEU A 8 13.80 1.15 10.11
C LEU A 8 12.62 2.11 10.33
N GLU A 9 11.65 1.76 11.18
CA GLU A 9 10.52 2.62 11.51
C GLU A 9 10.97 3.99 12.04
N ARG A 10 11.98 4.02 12.92
CA ARG A 10 12.54 5.27 13.43
C ARG A 10 13.13 6.13 12.32
N LYS A 11 13.84 5.54 11.35
CA LYS A 11 14.39 6.25 10.19
C LYS A 11 13.29 6.80 9.27
N LEU A 12 12.19 6.06 9.13
CA LEU A 12 11.08 6.41 8.23
C LEU A 12 10.07 7.39 8.84
N ARG A 13 10.07 7.57 10.16
CA ARG A 13 9.11 8.41 10.88
C ARG A 13 9.12 9.86 10.36
N GLU A 14 10.31 10.43 10.20
CA GLU A 14 10.47 11.85 9.85
C GLU A 14 10.52 12.13 8.34
N LEU A 15 10.52 11.09 7.52
CA LEU A 15 10.57 11.25 6.07
C LEU A 15 9.18 11.53 5.50
N SER A 16 9.12 12.29 4.41
CA SER A 16 7.90 12.42 3.62
C SER A 16 7.74 11.23 2.66
N HIS A 17 6.65 11.15 1.90
CA HIS A 17 6.51 10.17 0.81
C HIS A 17 7.40 10.53 -0.39
N ASP A 18 8.71 10.46 -0.19
CA ASP A 18 9.73 10.79 -1.17
C ASP A 18 10.57 9.57 -1.54
N GLN A 19 11.51 9.81 -2.46
CA GLN A 19 12.40 8.78 -2.98
C GLN A 19 13.42 8.30 -1.93
N THR A 20 13.67 9.09 -0.88
CA THR A 20 14.59 8.72 0.19
C THR A 20 14.00 7.59 1.04
N ALA A 21 12.70 7.64 1.32
CA ALA A 21 12.02 6.56 2.05
C ALA A 21 12.15 5.21 1.33
N ILE A 22 11.92 5.16 0.01
CA ILE A 22 12.02 3.90 -0.75
C ILE A 22 13.47 3.40 -0.83
N GLN A 23 14.46 4.30 -0.97
CA GLN A 23 15.88 3.94 -0.99
C GLN A 23 16.33 3.31 0.33
N ILE A 24 15.92 3.88 1.48
CA ILE A 24 16.24 3.32 2.81
C ILE A 24 15.67 1.92 2.96
N ILE A 25 14.45 1.70 2.48
CA ILE A 25 13.78 0.40 2.55
C ILE A 25 14.44 -0.62 1.62
N GLN A 26 14.85 -0.20 0.41
CA GLN A 26 15.60 -1.05 -0.51
C GLN A 26 16.96 -1.47 0.08
N SER A 27 17.70 -0.54 0.67
CA SER A 27 18.96 -0.84 1.38
C SER A 27 18.74 -1.82 2.52
N PHE A 28 17.73 -1.55 3.36
CA PHE A 28 17.35 -2.46 4.44
C PHE A 28 17.02 -3.87 3.92
N ALA A 29 16.24 -3.97 2.85
CA ALA A 29 15.88 -5.26 2.25
C ALA A 29 17.10 -6.00 1.70
N ILE A 30 18.11 -5.31 1.16
CA ILE A 30 19.37 -5.92 0.72
C ILE A 30 20.10 -6.52 1.94
N ASP A 31 20.19 -5.78 3.03
CA ASP A 31 20.90 -6.17 4.26
C ASP A 31 20.24 -7.33 5.03
N LEU A 32 18.97 -7.64 4.73
CA LEU A 32 18.26 -8.78 5.30
C LEU A 32 18.72 -10.14 4.73
N GLY A 33 19.52 -10.17 3.67
CA GLY A 33 20.10 -11.40 3.14
C GLY A 33 19.23 -12.10 2.09
N ASN A 34 18.79 -13.33 2.34
CA ASN A 34 18.10 -14.14 1.34
C ASN A 34 16.57 -13.91 1.34
N THR A 35 15.88 -14.43 0.32
CA THR A 35 14.43 -14.24 0.14
C THR A 35 13.60 -14.78 1.30
N LYS A 36 14.01 -15.89 1.91
CA LYS A 36 13.31 -16.49 3.07
C LYS A 36 13.38 -15.55 4.28
N GLN A 37 14.54 -14.98 4.57
CA GLN A 37 14.71 -14.01 5.66
C GLN A 37 13.88 -12.74 5.42
N ARG A 38 13.86 -12.23 4.19
CA ARG A 38 13.00 -11.09 3.83
C ARG A 38 11.52 -11.38 4.07
N GLN A 39 11.03 -12.55 3.65
CA GLN A 39 9.62 -12.94 3.88
C GLN A 39 9.29 -13.02 5.37
N ILE A 40 10.17 -13.62 6.18
CA ILE A 40 9.97 -13.71 7.63
C ILE A 40 9.87 -12.31 8.26
N ILE A 41 10.74 -11.39 7.87
CA ILE A 41 10.78 -10.03 8.43
C ILE A 41 9.61 -9.18 7.93
N PHE A 42 9.34 -9.16 6.63
CA PHE A 42 8.26 -8.33 6.07
C PHE A 42 6.86 -8.94 6.26
N GLY A 43 6.80 -10.23 6.57
CA GLY A 43 5.57 -10.95 6.92
C GLY A 43 5.31 -11.05 8.42
N SER A 44 6.18 -10.53 9.28
CA SER A 44 5.89 -10.47 10.72
C SER A 44 4.89 -9.35 11.03
N ASP A 45 4.09 -9.54 12.08
CA ASP A 45 3.08 -8.58 12.54
C ASP A 45 3.66 -7.17 12.69
N GLY A 46 2.93 -6.19 12.17
CA GLY A 46 3.33 -4.78 12.21
C GLY A 46 4.39 -4.39 11.20
N ALA A 47 5.06 -5.33 10.50
CA ALA A 47 6.12 -5.00 9.56
C ALA A 47 5.59 -4.27 8.33
N LEU A 48 4.63 -4.85 7.60
CA LEU A 48 3.96 -4.19 6.45
C LEU A 48 2.46 -4.02 6.66
N LEU A 49 1.85 -4.95 7.40
CA LEU A 49 0.43 -4.94 7.72
C LEU A 49 0.23 -4.89 9.23
N ARG A 50 -0.93 -4.39 9.62
CA ARG A 50 -1.47 -4.40 10.98
C ARG A 50 -2.99 -4.51 10.91
N ASP A 51 -3.60 -4.74 12.05
CA ASP A 51 -5.04 -4.69 12.18
C ASP A 51 -5.60 -3.33 11.74
N PRO A 52 -6.84 -3.28 11.21
CA PRO A 52 -7.46 -2.05 10.79
C PRO A 52 -7.42 -0.97 11.87
N ILE A 53 -7.06 0.26 11.50
CA ILE A 53 -7.02 1.39 12.43
C ILE A 53 -8.40 2.04 12.52
N PHE A 54 -9.02 2.06 13.69
CA PHE A 54 -10.30 2.72 13.93
C PHE A 54 -10.10 4.07 14.64
N TYR A 55 -10.89 5.07 14.25
CA TYR A 55 -10.85 6.40 14.88
C TYR A 55 -11.14 6.33 16.39
N GLN A 56 -12.17 5.56 16.77
CA GLN A 56 -12.54 5.38 18.18
C GLN A 56 -11.40 4.77 19.00
N ASP A 57 -10.74 3.71 18.49
CA ASP A 57 -9.58 3.11 19.16
C ASP A 57 -8.42 4.10 19.30
N ALA A 58 -8.24 5.00 18.33
CA ALA A 58 -7.19 6.01 18.37
C ALA A 58 -7.48 7.09 19.42
N LEU A 59 -8.75 7.51 19.56
CA LEU A 59 -9.19 8.40 20.65
C LEU A 59 -9.00 7.73 22.03
N GLU A 60 -9.45 6.49 22.18
CA GLU A 60 -9.34 5.74 23.45
C GLU A 60 -7.89 5.53 23.89
N LYS A 61 -6.97 5.42 22.93
CA LYS A 61 -5.53 5.32 23.19
C LYS A 61 -4.83 6.67 23.37
N GLY A 62 -5.56 7.78 23.27
CA GLY A 62 -5.02 9.14 23.36
C GLY A 62 -4.05 9.49 22.24
N LEU A 63 -4.18 8.83 21.08
CA LEU A 63 -3.37 9.10 19.89
C LEU A 63 -3.93 10.27 19.05
N LEU A 64 -5.20 10.61 19.26
CA LEU A 64 -5.90 11.73 18.64
C LEU A 64 -6.69 12.50 19.70
N ASP A 65 -6.90 13.79 19.47
CA ASP A 65 -7.83 14.63 20.24
C ASP A 65 -9.25 14.55 19.64
N GLU A 66 -10.30 14.63 20.45
CA GLU A 66 -11.70 14.69 20.00
C GLU A 66 -12.01 15.87 19.07
N LYS A 67 -11.15 16.88 19.05
CA LYS A 67 -11.22 18.04 18.14
C LYS A 67 -10.68 17.76 16.74
N GLU A 68 -9.96 16.66 16.54
CA GLU A 68 -9.47 16.28 15.22
C GLU A 68 -10.62 15.80 14.32
N GLU A 69 -10.43 15.90 13.00
CA GLU A 69 -11.45 15.45 12.06
C GLU A 69 -11.60 13.92 12.11
N PRO A 70 -12.83 13.40 12.26
CA PRO A 70 -13.05 11.96 12.31
C PRO A 70 -12.73 11.32 10.96
N PHE A 71 -12.24 10.08 11.00
CA PHE A 71 -12.01 9.27 9.81
C PHE A 71 -12.67 7.90 9.92
N ASN A 72 -13.08 7.37 8.77
CA ASN A 72 -13.56 6.00 8.68
C ASN A 72 -12.50 5.08 8.08
N LEU A 73 -11.79 5.56 7.04
CA LEU A 73 -10.78 4.80 6.30
C LEU A 73 -9.56 5.67 6.00
N LEU A 74 -8.39 5.06 6.07
CA LEU A 74 -7.12 5.73 5.82
C LEU A 74 -6.54 5.34 4.46
N GLN A 75 -5.66 6.19 3.93
CA GLN A 75 -4.81 5.79 2.81
C GLN A 75 -3.95 4.59 3.24
N GLY A 76 -3.93 3.54 2.43
CA GLY A 76 -3.25 2.29 2.76
C GLY A 76 -4.08 1.31 3.57
N ASP A 77 -5.35 1.60 3.84
CA ASP A 77 -6.27 0.55 4.29
C ASP A 77 -6.49 -0.48 3.17
N ILE A 78 -6.60 -1.73 3.60
CA ILE A 78 -6.85 -2.89 2.75
C ILE A 78 -8.30 -3.30 2.96
N ILE A 79 -9.06 -3.35 1.87
CA ILE A 79 -10.49 -3.67 1.89
C ILE A 79 -10.83 -4.79 0.91
N SER A 80 -11.95 -5.47 1.15
CA SER A 80 -12.62 -6.33 0.18
C SER A 80 -14.02 -5.79 -0.11
N THR A 81 -14.39 -5.80 -1.39
CA THR A 81 -15.68 -5.30 -1.86
C THR A 81 -15.94 -5.75 -3.29
N ASP A 82 -17.22 -5.93 -3.62
CA ASP A 82 -17.66 -6.18 -4.99
C ASP A 82 -18.14 -4.90 -5.67
N ALA A 83 -18.12 -3.73 -5.01
CA ALA A 83 -18.68 -2.48 -5.55
C ALA A 83 -17.64 -1.61 -6.29
N ALA A 84 -16.47 -2.16 -6.57
CA ALA A 84 -15.37 -1.44 -7.21
C ALA A 84 -15.40 -1.62 -8.74
N TYR A 85 -15.03 -0.57 -9.48
CA TYR A 85 -15.08 -0.51 -10.93
C TYR A 85 -13.72 -0.23 -11.57
N PHE A 86 -13.40 -0.95 -12.63
CA PHE A 86 -12.22 -0.75 -13.46
C PHE A 86 -12.64 -0.58 -14.91
N PHE A 87 -12.39 0.59 -15.51
CA PHE A 87 -12.83 0.93 -16.87
C PHE A 87 -14.32 0.65 -17.14
N GLY A 88 -15.18 0.85 -16.15
CA GLY A 88 -16.62 0.63 -16.25
C GLY A 88 -17.08 -0.81 -15.97
N GLU A 89 -16.14 -1.75 -15.79
CA GLU A 89 -16.45 -3.12 -15.39
C GLU A 89 -16.39 -3.27 -13.88
N ARG A 90 -17.39 -3.93 -13.31
CA ARG A 90 -17.45 -4.27 -11.89
C ARG A 90 -16.46 -5.39 -11.60
N LEU A 91 -15.65 -5.22 -10.55
CA LEU A 91 -14.71 -6.24 -10.06
C LEU A 91 -15.31 -6.97 -8.87
N GLU A 92 -15.37 -8.30 -8.93
CA GLU A 92 -15.93 -9.15 -7.88
C GLU A 92 -14.84 -9.99 -7.20
N GLY A 93 -15.00 -10.26 -5.90
CA GLY A 93 -14.12 -11.12 -5.11
C GLY A 93 -12.69 -10.59 -4.97
N MET A 94 -12.48 -9.28 -5.17
CA MET A 94 -11.16 -8.66 -5.15
C MET A 94 -10.91 -7.89 -3.86
N LYS A 95 -9.62 -7.76 -3.55
CA LYS A 95 -9.11 -6.91 -2.47
C LYS A 95 -8.42 -5.69 -3.04
N PHE A 96 -8.43 -4.60 -2.29
CA PHE A 96 -7.94 -3.31 -2.75
C PHE A 96 -7.18 -2.57 -1.66
N ALA A 97 -6.19 -1.79 -2.05
CA ALA A 97 -5.54 -0.80 -1.21
C ALA A 97 -6.09 0.60 -1.53
N ILE A 98 -6.50 1.35 -0.51
CA ILE A 98 -7.06 2.69 -0.66
C ILE A 98 -5.95 3.70 -0.96
N ALA A 99 -6.07 4.44 -2.05
CA ALA A 99 -5.06 5.39 -2.52
C ALA A 99 -5.21 6.81 -1.97
N ASN A 100 -6.44 7.27 -1.70
CA ASN A 100 -6.70 8.57 -1.12
C ASN A 100 -7.39 8.41 0.24
N SER A 101 -6.87 9.09 1.26
CA SER A 101 -7.47 9.03 2.60
C SER A 101 -8.89 9.61 2.56
N THR A 102 -9.80 9.01 3.33
CA THR A 102 -11.17 9.52 3.44
C THR A 102 -11.29 10.70 4.41
N CYS A 103 -10.21 11.12 5.06
CA CYS A 103 -10.21 12.36 5.85
C CYS A 103 -10.47 13.61 4.99
N ASP A 104 -10.33 13.51 3.65
CA ASP A 104 -10.70 14.55 2.69
C ASP A 104 -12.23 14.62 2.38
N LEU A 105 -13.08 13.91 3.14
CA LEU A 105 -14.54 13.85 2.96
C LEU A 105 -15.25 15.17 3.34
N VAL A 106 -14.81 16.28 2.75
CA VAL A 106 -15.62 17.49 2.69
C VAL A 106 -16.90 17.14 1.90
N PRO A 107 -18.10 17.37 2.46
CA PRO A 107 -19.35 17.13 1.76
C PRO A 107 -19.34 17.76 0.36
N HIS A 108 -19.76 17.00 -0.65
CA HIS A 108 -19.85 17.40 -2.07
C HIS A 108 -18.52 17.64 -2.82
N ARG A 109 -17.35 17.35 -2.24
CA ARG A 109 -16.06 17.58 -2.92
C ARG A 109 -15.60 16.41 -3.79
N ARG A 110 -15.89 15.17 -3.38
CA ARG A 110 -15.58 13.93 -4.12
C ARG A 110 -16.74 12.96 -3.93
N GLN A 111 -17.07 12.20 -4.97
CA GLN A 111 -18.09 11.14 -4.93
C GLN A 111 -17.49 9.73 -4.94
N ASN A 112 -16.21 9.63 -5.35
CA ASN A 112 -15.51 8.36 -5.51
C ASN A 112 -14.14 8.40 -4.84
N ALA A 113 -13.66 7.23 -4.42
CA ALA A 113 -12.29 6.98 -4.01
C ALA A 113 -11.52 6.22 -5.10
N ILE A 114 -10.20 6.30 -5.00
CA ILE A 114 -9.24 5.62 -5.86
C ILE A 114 -8.69 4.42 -5.08
N LEU A 115 -8.71 3.27 -5.74
CA LEU A 115 -8.26 1.99 -5.23
C LEU A 115 -7.17 1.42 -6.15
N PHE A 116 -6.28 0.62 -5.58
CA PHE A 116 -5.37 -0.24 -6.33
C PHE A 116 -5.66 -1.70 -6.03
N ARG A 117 -5.70 -2.52 -7.09
CA ARG A 117 -5.99 -3.95 -7.00
C ARG A 117 -4.91 -4.68 -6.21
N ILE A 118 -5.33 -5.66 -5.42
CA ILE A 118 -4.44 -6.62 -4.77
C ILE A 118 -4.63 -7.96 -5.45
N GLU A 119 -3.51 -8.52 -5.94
CA GLU A 119 -3.49 -9.84 -6.55
C GLU A 119 -2.79 -10.85 -5.64
N ALA A 120 -3.49 -11.95 -5.39
CA ALA A 120 -2.92 -13.10 -4.70
C ALA A 120 -1.89 -13.80 -5.59
N ILE A 121 -0.70 -14.06 -5.03
CA ILE A 121 0.38 -14.81 -5.66
C ILE A 121 0.24 -16.27 -5.22
N THR A 122 -0.33 -17.09 -6.10
CA THR A 122 -0.45 -18.55 -5.92
C THR A 122 0.47 -19.29 -6.88
N GLN A 123 0.83 -20.53 -6.56
CA GLN A 123 1.64 -21.37 -7.45
C GLN A 123 0.89 -21.73 -8.76
N ALA A 124 -0.45 -21.83 -8.70
CA ALA A 124 -1.29 -22.11 -9.85
C ALA A 124 -1.32 -20.95 -10.85
N ARG A 125 -1.41 -19.71 -10.35
CA ARG A 125 -1.43 -18.50 -11.19
C ARG A 125 -0.04 -18.05 -11.63
N TYR A 126 0.97 -18.28 -10.79
CA TYR A 126 2.35 -17.88 -11.06
C TYR A 126 3.31 -19.07 -10.87
N PRO A 127 3.65 -19.80 -11.94
CA PRO A 127 4.61 -20.91 -11.86
C PRO A 127 5.97 -20.49 -11.25
N ASP A 128 6.38 -19.23 -11.50
CA ASP A 128 7.61 -18.63 -10.97
C ASP A 128 7.38 -17.77 -9.71
N ALA A 129 6.36 -18.08 -8.90
CA ALA A 129 5.98 -17.31 -7.71
C ALA A 129 7.18 -16.95 -6.80
N LYS A 130 8.09 -17.89 -6.57
CA LYS A 130 9.31 -17.66 -5.75
C LYS A 130 10.18 -16.53 -6.30
N SER A 131 10.37 -16.49 -7.62
CA SER A 131 11.16 -15.46 -8.29
C SER A 131 10.47 -14.09 -8.19
N ILE A 132 9.16 -14.06 -8.44
CA ILE A 132 8.34 -12.85 -8.34
C ILE A 132 8.42 -12.28 -6.92
N ILE A 133 8.15 -13.10 -5.91
CA ILE A 133 8.21 -12.69 -4.50
C ILE A 133 9.62 -12.18 -4.14
N SER A 134 10.66 -12.86 -4.62
CA SER A 134 12.06 -12.43 -4.42
C SER A 134 12.35 -11.03 -4.98
N GLN A 135 11.75 -10.67 -6.11
CA GLN A 135 11.89 -9.32 -6.69
C GLN A 135 11.05 -8.29 -5.94
N LEU A 136 9.81 -8.63 -5.57
CA LEU A 136 8.93 -7.72 -4.85
C LEU A 136 9.47 -7.35 -3.46
N LEU A 137 10.08 -8.31 -2.74
CA LEU A 137 10.72 -8.08 -1.44
C LEU A 137 11.96 -7.20 -1.48
N LYS A 138 12.48 -6.89 -2.66
CA LYS A 138 13.55 -5.90 -2.86
C LYS A 138 13.02 -4.51 -3.14
N PHE A 139 11.70 -4.35 -3.30
CA PHE A 139 11.03 -3.08 -3.59
C PHE A 139 11.62 -2.30 -4.77
N LYS A 140 12.14 -3.02 -5.78
CA LYS A 140 12.70 -2.42 -7.00
C LYS A 140 11.64 -2.11 -8.05
N SER A 141 10.49 -2.78 -7.99
CA SER A 141 9.40 -2.51 -8.91
C SER A 141 8.72 -1.20 -8.55
N THR A 142 8.49 -0.36 -9.55
CA THR A 142 7.65 0.82 -9.43
C THR A 142 6.18 0.51 -9.71
N GLN A 143 5.86 -0.69 -10.23
CA GLN A 143 4.50 -1.06 -10.66
C GLN A 143 3.80 -1.99 -9.68
N ARG A 144 4.55 -2.64 -8.79
CA ARG A 144 4.03 -3.62 -7.84
C ARG A 144 4.70 -3.49 -6.48
N MET A 145 3.90 -3.60 -5.42
CA MET A 145 4.40 -3.67 -4.04
C MET A 145 4.11 -5.04 -3.45
N TYR A 146 5.10 -5.61 -2.75
CA TYR A 146 4.90 -6.82 -1.95
C TYR A 146 3.91 -6.54 -0.81
N LEU A 147 2.99 -7.49 -0.59
CA LEU A 147 2.23 -7.61 0.64
C LEU A 147 2.35 -9.04 1.18
N PRO A 148 2.42 -9.22 2.51
CA PRO A 148 2.26 -10.54 3.08
C PRO A 148 0.82 -11.05 2.91
N ARG A 149 0.59 -12.30 3.31
CA ARG A 149 -0.75 -12.88 3.32
C ARG A 149 -1.65 -12.11 4.27
N LEU A 150 -2.91 -11.97 3.88
CA LEU A 150 -3.99 -11.46 4.71
C LEU A 150 -4.65 -12.63 5.44
N ASN A 151 -5.29 -12.35 6.57
CA ASN A 151 -5.97 -13.36 7.37
C ASN A 151 -7.13 -14.04 6.62
N SER A 152 -7.74 -13.33 5.68
CA SER A 152 -8.82 -13.82 4.81
C SER A 152 -8.34 -14.50 3.53
N ASP A 153 -7.03 -14.68 3.35
CA ASP A 153 -6.51 -15.41 2.19
C ASP A 153 -6.68 -16.92 2.34
N SER A 154 -6.97 -17.60 1.23
CA SER A 154 -6.92 -19.06 1.16
C SER A 154 -5.51 -19.59 1.42
N GLU A 155 -5.41 -20.88 1.76
CA GLU A 155 -4.15 -21.52 2.15
C GLU A 155 -3.10 -21.58 1.03
N ASP A 156 -3.53 -21.58 -0.23
CA ASP A 156 -2.68 -21.65 -1.41
C ASP A 156 -2.04 -20.31 -1.80
N VAL A 157 -2.46 -19.20 -1.17
CA VAL A 157 -1.85 -17.88 -1.34
C VAL A 157 -0.50 -17.86 -0.65
N LEU A 158 0.55 -17.57 -1.40
CA LEU A 158 1.92 -17.48 -0.87
C LEU A 158 2.25 -16.07 -0.36
N ALA A 159 1.70 -15.05 -1.03
CA ALA A 159 1.82 -13.63 -0.72
C ALA A 159 0.80 -12.85 -1.57
N ASN A 160 0.71 -11.55 -1.35
CA ASN A 160 -0.07 -10.65 -2.18
C ASN A 160 0.82 -9.63 -2.88
N CYS A 161 0.27 -8.95 -3.87
CA CYS A 161 0.90 -7.75 -4.41
C CYS A 161 -0.14 -6.67 -4.74
N ILE A 162 0.16 -5.44 -4.35
CA ILE A 162 -0.59 -4.27 -4.80
C ILE A 162 -0.12 -3.96 -6.22
N ILE A 163 -1.06 -3.87 -7.15
CA ILE A 163 -0.82 -3.54 -8.55
C ILE A 163 -1.13 -2.07 -8.74
N PHE A 164 -0.10 -1.30 -9.10
CA PHE A 164 -0.26 0.12 -9.39
C PHE A 164 -0.45 0.42 -10.88
N ASP A 165 -0.82 -0.58 -11.64
CA ASP A 165 -1.24 -0.45 -13.03
C ASP A 165 -2.77 -0.51 -13.10
N GLY A 166 -3.35 0.61 -13.53
CA GLY A 166 -4.79 0.83 -13.55
C GLY A 166 -5.33 1.31 -12.20
N VAL A 167 -6.11 2.40 -12.26
CA VAL A 167 -6.83 2.94 -11.11
C VAL A 167 -8.23 2.33 -11.08
N VAL A 168 -8.63 1.82 -9.93
CA VAL A 168 -9.98 1.35 -9.67
C VAL A 168 -10.74 2.44 -8.92
N GLN A 169 -12.04 2.57 -9.19
CA GLN A 169 -12.91 3.55 -8.56
C GLN A 169 -14.00 2.87 -7.76
N ILE A 170 -14.43 3.49 -6.67
CA ILE A 170 -15.56 3.05 -5.85
C ILE A 170 -16.30 4.29 -5.35
N SER A 171 -17.62 4.22 -5.24
CA SER A 171 -18.38 5.30 -4.59
C SER A 171 -18.02 5.39 -3.11
N LEU A 172 -18.13 6.57 -2.51
CA LEU A 172 -17.81 6.72 -1.10
C LEU A 172 -18.80 5.99 -0.18
N ASP A 173 -20.06 5.88 -0.59
CA ASP A 173 -21.08 5.17 0.18
C ASP A 173 -20.79 3.65 0.18
N ASP A 174 -20.45 3.09 -0.98
CA ASP A 174 -20.05 1.68 -1.09
C ASP A 174 -18.73 1.41 -0.38
N LEU A 175 -17.80 2.38 -0.40
CA LEU A 175 -16.52 2.28 0.29
C LEU A 175 -16.73 2.17 1.81
N GLN A 176 -17.69 2.90 2.39
CA GLN A 176 -18.01 2.80 3.81
C GLN A 176 -18.59 1.43 4.20
N MET A 177 -19.17 0.71 3.23
CA MET A 177 -19.69 -0.65 3.41
C MET A 177 -18.65 -1.74 3.15
N ALA A 178 -17.46 -1.40 2.65
CA ALA A 178 -16.43 -2.37 2.34
C ALA A 178 -15.89 -3.05 3.60
N ALA A 179 -15.59 -4.34 3.50
CA ALA A 179 -15.01 -5.08 4.62
C ALA A 179 -13.53 -4.71 4.76
N ARG A 180 -13.14 -4.30 5.98
CA ARG A 180 -11.76 -3.92 6.30
C ARG A 180 -10.95 -5.17 6.64
N GLU A 181 -9.93 -5.44 5.82
CA GLU A 181 -9.09 -6.62 5.95
C GLU A 181 -7.83 -6.35 6.80
N ALA A 182 -7.22 -5.18 6.61
CA ALA A 182 -6.01 -4.76 7.30
C ALA A 182 -5.75 -3.26 7.08
N SER A 183 -4.74 -2.71 7.75
CA SER A 183 -4.13 -1.42 7.40
C SER A 183 -2.64 -1.60 7.14
N LEU A 184 -2.07 -0.79 6.25
CA LEU A 184 -0.62 -0.72 6.11
C LEU A 184 0.02 -0.19 7.41
N SER A 185 1.15 -0.79 7.80
CA SER A 185 2.01 -0.25 8.86
C SER A 185 2.68 1.06 8.43
N LEU A 186 3.43 1.72 9.32
CA LEU A 186 4.23 2.89 8.94
C LEU A 186 5.19 2.57 7.77
N ILE A 187 5.87 1.42 7.82
CA ILE A 187 6.78 0.99 6.76
C ILE A 187 5.99 0.73 5.48
N GLY A 188 4.91 -0.05 5.56
CA GLY A 188 4.06 -0.37 4.41
C GLY A 188 3.50 0.89 3.75
N TRP A 189 2.98 1.81 4.55
CA TRP A 189 2.39 3.07 4.12
C TRP A 189 3.42 4.00 3.46
N ARG A 190 4.66 4.04 3.98
CA ARG A 190 5.74 4.80 3.34
C ARG A 190 6.09 4.26 1.96
N ILE A 191 6.22 2.93 1.81
CA ILE A 191 6.47 2.28 0.51
C ILE A 191 5.33 2.61 -0.45
N PHE A 192 4.09 2.39 0.00
CA PHE A 192 2.89 2.61 -0.80
C PHE A 192 2.80 4.06 -1.28
N GLY A 193 2.97 5.04 -0.39
CA GLY A 193 2.92 6.46 -0.76
C GLY A 193 4.05 6.89 -1.71
N SER A 194 5.28 6.38 -1.53
CA SER A 194 6.39 6.68 -2.44
C SER A 194 6.14 6.10 -3.85
N LEU A 195 5.58 4.89 -3.95
CA LEU A 195 5.20 4.29 -5.22
C LEU A 195 4.01 5.01 -5.86
N LEU A 196 2.98 5.34 -5.08
CA LEU A 196 1.82 6.09 -5.53
C LEU A 196 2.22 7.42 -6.16
N ARG A 197 3.09 8.18 -5.50
CA ARG A 197 3.60 9.46 -6.02
C ARG A 197 4.30 9.31 -7.36
N THR A 198 5.12 8.26 -7.51
CA THR A 198 5.86 7.98 -8.75
C THR A 198 4.92 7.74 -9.93
N ILE A 199 3.74 7.17 -9.68
CA ILE A 199 2.79 6.76 -10.72
C ILE A 199 1.80 7.86 -11.04
N MET A 200 1.40 8.64 -10.03
CA MET A 200 0.53 9.80 -10.23
C MET A 200 1.29 10.97 -10.88
N VAL A 201 2.59 11.11 -10.59
CA VAL A 201 3.45 12.19 -11.11
C VAL A 201 4.49 11.57 -12.04
N ARG A 202 4.07 11.08 -13.21
CA ARG A 202 4.95 10.50 -14.24
C ARG A 202 5.82 11.55 -14.97
N ALA A 203 6.58 12.38 -14.25
CA ALA A 203 7.64 13.16 -14.88
C ALA A 203 8.91 12.29 -14.98
N GLY A 204 9.11 11.63 -16.12
CA GLY A 204 10.32 10.84 -16.36
C GLY A 204 11.54 11.73 -16.61
N GLU A 205 12.76 11.22 -16.41
CA GLU A 205 14.00 11.96 -16.72
C GLU A 205 14.01 12.49 -18.16
N SER A 206 13.46 11.73 -19.11
CA SER A 206 13.33 12.15 -20.51
C SER A 206 12.38 13.33 -20.69
N GLU A 207 11.26 13.37 -19.94
CA GLU A 207 10.33 14.50 -19.99
C GLU A 207 10.97 15.76 -19.41
N VAL A 208 11.71 15.63 -18.30
CA VAL A 208 12.49 16.74 -17.73
C VAL A 208 13.51 17.25 -18.73
N LYS A 209 14.29 16.36 -19.36
CA LYS A 209 15.26 16.73 -20.41
C LYS A 209 14.60 17.48 -21.57
N LEU A 210 13.46 16.99 -22.06
CA LEU A 210 12.66 17.63 -23.11
C LEU A 210 12.20 19.05 -22.71
N ARG A 211 11.62 19.19 -21.52
CA ARG A 211 11.10 20.47 -21.03
C ARG A 211 12.21 21.48 -20.72
N THR A 212 13.37 21.02 -20.29
CA THR A 212 14.55 21.88 -20.08
C THR A 212 15.18 22.32 -21.40
N ALA A 213 15.28 21.43 -22.38
CA ALA A 213 15.90 21.72 -23.68
C ALA A 213 15.08 22.68 -24.56
N LEU A 214 13.77 22.77 -24.36
CA LEU A 214 12.90 23.71 -25.06
C LEU A 214 12.84 25.11 -24.41
N ASN A 215 13.44 25.26 -23.22
CA ASN A 215 13.55 26.54 -22.51
C ASN A 215 14.94 27.17 -22.61
N SER A 216 15.82 26.61 -23.45
CA SER A 216 17.15 27.12 -23.82
C SER A 216 17.18 27.49 -25.29
#